data_AF-A0A3N1QDX1-F1
#
_entry.id   AF-A0A3N1QDX1-F1
#
_cell.length_a   1.000
_cell.length_b   1.000
_cell.length_c   1.000
_cell.angle_alpha   90.00
_cell.angle_beta   90.00
_cell.angle_gamma   90.00
#
_symmetry.space_group_name_H-M   'P 1'
#
loop_
_entity.id
_entity.type
_entity.pdbx_description
1 polymer ?
#
loop_
_entity_poly.entity_id
_entity_poly.type
_entity_poly.pdbx_seq_one_letter_code
_entity_poly.pdbx_strand_id
1 'polypeptide(L)'
;MQSILHHAVLPFLRSRYGAVGGRLSMPRPDDAPRAHAPGIDPDRILVFGNGAAVGWGVRSHDLALPGQLARKISAHTGRGVDVDAVADPKLTIESAASALPTERLGIYDAIVVILGVSDALRLVSPTRWKRGLAELLDTIQAHAHENAEILVVGIHRPSSIPAFSVREGGIVDRHAAQLDRVSRHLCEERERIHFVVPPELPVFDGPAHGTGAGSRAAAGFRLWAAAHADLLAPLLDQHVVRGRTARGNRNQPQSDDLRLAAIRSLGILDTPPEKRFDDITERARILLGTAGAAFSIVDEDRLFNKSYSGVGMTEVPLRGAMCAVTITSGVPFVVPDVWHDDRFVTHPAVRFYAGHPVETPDGVRIGALCVTDPNPRTADSVDLVLLRELALSVQRELAMPEPVGV
;
A
#
# COMPACT_ATOMS: atom_id res chain seq x y z
N MET A 1 14.13 -1.73 44.01
CA MET A 1 12.81 -2.22 43.57
C MET A 1 12.65 -2.36 42.05
N GLN A 2 13.26 -1.48 41.22
CA GLN A 2 13.23 -1.58 39.74
C GLN A 2 13.93 -2.85 39.17
N SER A 3 14.98 -3.35 39.84
CA SER A 3 15.79 -4.50 39.36
C SER A 3 15.05 -5.86 39.38
N ILE A 4 14.16 -6.08 40.35
CA ILE A 4 13.44 -7.37 40.53
C ILE A 4 12.27 -7.50 39.55
N LEU A 5 11.53 -6.40 39.31
CA LEU A 5 10.54 -6.33 38.23
C LEU A 5 11.18 -6.58 36.85
N HIS A 6 12.42 -6.09 36.66
CA HIS A 6 13.15 -6.23 35.40
C HIS A 6 13.58 -7.67 35.11
N HIS A 7 13.92 -8.48 36.12
CA HIS A 7 14.42 -9.84 35.92
C HIS A 7 13.32 -10.91 36.00
N ALA A 8 12.26 -10.70 36.78
CA ALA A 8 11.20 -11.70 36.97
C ALA A 8 9.99 -11.53 36.02
N VAL A 9 9.61 -10.30 35.66
CA VAL A 9 8.37 -10.02 34.92
C VAL A 9 8.61 -9.86 33.41
N LEU A 10 9.74 -9.30 32.99
CA LEU A 10 10.06 -9.10 31.57
C LEU A 10 10.13 -10.40 30.74
N PRO A 11 10.75 -11.50 31.20
CA PRO A 11 10.79 -12.74 30.42
C PRO A 11 9.37 -13.29 30.14
N PHE A 12 8.48 -13.17 31.13
CA PHE A 12 7.09 -13.59 31.04
C PHE A 12 6.26 -12.70 30.09
N LEU A 13 6.44 -11.37 30.15
CA LEU A 13 5.79 -10.42 29.23
C LEU A 13 6.34 -10.51 27.79
N ARG A 14 7.65 -10.75 27.62
CA ARG A 14 8.31 -10.97 26.31
C ARG A 14 7.77 -12.22 25.62
N SER A 15 7.56 -13.32 26.36
CA SER A 15 6.95 -14.55 25.83
C SER A 15 5.51 -14.33 25.37
N ARG A 16 4.73 -13.48 26.07
CA ARG A 16 3.34 -13.21 25.70
C ARG A 16 3.18 -12.51 24.36
N TYR A 17 4.01 -11.50 24.04
CA TYR A 17 3.89 -10.79 22.76
C TYR A 17 4.33 -11.64 21.56
N GLY A 18 5.44 -12.38 21.68
CA GLY A 18 5.84 -13.36 20.65
C GLY A 18 4.80 -14.48 20.45
N ALA A 19 4.01 -14.76 21.49
CA ALA A 19 2.91 -15.70 21.44
C ALA A 19 1.58 -15.12 20.94
N VAL A 20 1.45 -13.81 20.70
CA VAL A 20 0.20 -13.20 20.18
C VAL A 20 -0.17 -13.82 18.83
N GLY A 21 0.80 -14.06 17.95
CA GLY A 21 0.53 -14.69 16.65
C GLY A 21 0.34 -16.21 16.69
N GLY A 22 0.82 -16.90 17.73
CA GLY A 22 0.78 -18.38 17.82
C GLY A 22 -0.19 -18.96 18.85
N ARG A 23 -0.58 -18.18 19.87
CA ARG A 23 -1.54 -18.57 20.92
C ARG A 23 -2.92 -17.95 20.75
N LEU A 24 -3.05 -16.85 20.01
CA LEU A 24 -4.35 -16.28 19.68
C LEU A 24 -4.68 -16.78 18.28
N SER A 25 -5.70 -17.60 18.16
CA SER A 25 -6.35 -18.00 16.91
C SER A 25 -7.02 -16.81 16.18
N MET A 26 -6.34 -15.66 16.16
CA MET A 26 -6.80 -14.42 15.56
C MET A 26 -6.37 -14.40 14.09
N PRO A 27 -7.31 -14.19 13.15
CA PRO A 27 -6.95 -14.05 11.76
C PRO A 27 -6.04 -12.83 11.59
N ARG A 28 -5.12 -12.94 10.64
CA ARG A 28 -4.35 -11.81 10.12
C ARG A 28 -4.47 -11.80 8.59
N PRO A 29 -4.26 -10.66 7.94
CA PRO A 29 -4.19 -10.61 6.50
C PRO A 29 -3.14 -11.57 5.94
N ASP A 30 -3.53 -12.28 4.88
CA ASP A 30 -2.70 -13.20 4.09
C ASP A 30 -2.69 -12.83 2.59
N ASP A 31 -3.34 -11.72 2.23
CA ASP A 31 -3.29 -11.09 0.91
C ASP A 31 -2.07 -10.15 0.77
N ALA A 32 -1.89 -9.60 -0.44
CA ALA A 32 -0.88 -8.58 -0.69
C ALA A 32 -1.02 -7.42 0.31
N PRO A 33 0.08 -6.91 0.89
CA PRO A 33 0.05 -5.91 1.95
C PRO A 33 -0.19 -4.50 1.42
N ARG A 34 -1.29 -4.34 0.68
CA ARG A 34 -1.68 -3.11 -0.02
C ARG A 34 -3.19 -2.99 -0.03
N ALA A 35 -3.70 -1.77 -0.06
CA ALA A 35 -5.12 -1.50 -0.28
C ALA A 35 -5.29 -0.22 -1.09
N HIS A 36 -6.43 -0.12 -1.77
CA HIS A 36 -6.68 0.92 -2.75
C HIS A 36 -8.08 1.51 -2.58
N ALA A 37 -8.21 2.80 -2.84
CA ALA A 37 -9.48 3.47 -3.08
C ALA A 37 -9.54 3.96 -4.53
N PRO A 38 -10.72 3.90 -5.19
CA PRO A 38 -10.85 4.25 -6.60
C PRO A 38 -10.43 5.70 -6.90
N GLY A 39 -9.73 5.88 -8.02
CA GLY A 39 -9.37 7.18 -8.58
C GLY A 39 -8.06 7.12 -9.37
N ILE A 40 -7.89 8.04 -10.31
CA ILE A 40 -6.66 8.18 -11.08
C ILE A 40 -5.60 8.97 -10.30
N ASP A 41 -4.33 8.69 -10.56
CA ASP A 41 -3.17 9.36 -9.95
C ASP A 41 -3.31 9.52 -8.42
N PRO A 42 -3.31 8.40 -7.68
CA PRO A 42 -3.70 8.36 -6.28
C PRO A 42 -2.64 9.01 -5.36
N ASP A 43 -3.10 9.48 -4.20
CA ASP A 43 -2.22 9.81 -3.08
C ASP A 43 -1.64 8.49 -2.52
N ARG A 44 -0.32 8.40 -2.36
CA ARG A 44 0.36 7.17 -1.87
C ARG A 44 0.74 7.32 -0.40
N ILE A 45 0.37 6.34 0.42
CA ILE A 45 0.62 6.33 1.86
C ILE A 45 1.30 5.02 2.26
N LEU A 46 2.31 5.11 3.13
CA LEU A 46 2.91 3.95 3.76
C LEU A 46 2.40 3.82 5.20
N VAL A 47 1.85 2.66 5.56
CA VAL A 47 1.61 2.27 6.95
C VAL A 47 2.76 1.36 7.37
N PHE A 48 3.59 1.84 8.29
CA PHE A 48 4.78 1.15 8.78
C PHE A 48 4.65 0.82 10.27
N GLY A 49 5.02 -0.39 10.68
CA GLY A 49 5.22 -0.67 12.10
C GLY A 49 4.76 -2.05 12.59
N ASN A 50 4.10 -2.07 13.74
CA ASN A 50 3.56 -3.27 14.37
C ASN A 50 2.11 -3.05 14.87
N GLY A 51 1.56 -4.02 15.61
CA GLY A 51 0.25 -3.87 16.23
C GLY A 51 -0.87 -3.66 15.21
N ALA A 52 -1.51 -2.48 15.23
CA ALA A 52 -2.60 -2.15 14.31
C ALA A 52 -2.17 -2.11 12.84
N ALA A 53 -0.90 -1.82 12.55
CA ALA A 53 -0.35 -1.87 11.19
C ALA A 53 -0.39 -3.29 10.58
N VAL A 54 -0.38 -4.34 11.41
CA VAL A 54 -0.43 -5.74 10.97
C VAL A 54 -1.84 -6.16 10.54
N GLY A 55 -2.90 -5.53 11.05
CA GLY A 55 -4.27 -5.89 10.70
C GLY A 55 -4.86 -7.09 11.46
N TRP A 56 -4.40 -7.39 12.68
CA TRP A 56 -4.94 -8.48 13.48
C TRP A 56 -6.48 -8.39 13.64
N GLY A 57 -7.15 -9.52 13.46
CA GLY A 57 -8.60 -9.67 13.56
C GLY A 57 -9.34 -9.69 12.22
N VAL A 58 -8.67 -9.42 11.10
CA VAL A 58 -9.25 -9.53 9.75
C VAL A 58 -8.36 -10.38 8.82
N ARG A 59 -8.91 -10.79 7.67
CA ARG A 59 -8.22 -11.65 6.69
C ARG A 59 -7.67 -10.90 5.47
N SER A 60 -7.94 -9.61 5.34
CA SER A 60 -7.43 -8.81 4.22
C SER A 60 -6.93 -7.45 4.69
N HIS A 61 -5.92 -6.92 4.01
CA HIS A 61 -5.45 -5.56 4.23
C HIS A 61 -6.52 -4.52 3.87
N ASP A 62 -7.47 -4.88 3.00
CA ASP A 62 -8.62 -4.05 2.66
C ASP A 62 -9.59 -3.84 3.85
N LEU A 63 -9.76 -4.86 4.70
CA LEU A 63 -10.56 -4.75 5.93
C LEU A 63 -9.77 -4.15 7.10
N ALA A 64 -8.44 -4.18 7.02
CA ALA A 64 -7.51 -3.66 8.01
C ALA A 64 -7.30 -2.14 7.86
N LEU A 65 -6.37 -1.57 8.64
CA LEU A 65 -6.05 -0.15 8.59
C LEU A 65 -5.77 0.38 7.17
N PRO A 66 -4.98 -0.30 6.31
CA PRO A 66 -4.70 0.20 4.95
C PRO A 66 -5.97 0.50 4.15
N GLY A 67 -6.90 -0.46 4.02
CA GLY A 67 -8.10 -0.24 3.23
C GLY A 67 -9.09 0.72 3.88
N GLN A 68 -9.23 0.70 5.20
CA GLN A 68 -10.06 1.69 5.90
C GLN A 68 -9.51 3.11 5.71
N LEU A 69 -8.18 3.28 5.78
CA LEU A 69 -7.52 4.57 5.61
C LEU A 69 -7.65 5.07 4.17
N ALA A 70 -7.41 4.20 3.18
CA ALA A 70 -7.56 4.53 1.76
C ALA A 70 -8.96 5.10 1.46
N ARG A 71 -10.01 4.37 1.87
CA ARG A 71 -11.41 4.81 1.67
C ARG A 71 -11.72 6.10 2.40
N LYS A 72 -11.20 6.27 3.62
CA LYS A 72 -11.49 7.44 4.43
C LYS A 72 -10.84 8.69 3.86
N ILE A 73 -9.57 8.64 3.46
CA ILE A 73 -8.90 9.78 2.81
C ILE A 73 -9.53 10.06 1.44
N SER A 74 -9.85 9.03 0.66
CA SER A 74 -10.53 9.20 -0.63
C SER A 74 -11.89 9.90 -0.47
N ALA A 75 -12.67 9.53 0.56
CA ALA A 75 -13.94 10.19 0.85
C ALA A 75 -13.80 11.68 1.24
N HIS A 76 -12.67 12.07 1.84
CA HIS A 76 -12.40 13.47 2.18
C HIS A 76 -11.90 14.28 0.98
N THR A 77 -11.04 13.66 0.16
CA THR A 77 -10.26 14.34 -0.88
C THR A 77 -10.87 14.25 -2.28
N GLY A 78 -11.78 13.30 -2.50
CA GLY A 78 -12.34 12.96 -3.82
C GLY A 78 -11.36 12.29 -4.78
N ARG A 79 -10.18 11.87 -4.31
CA ARG A 79 -9.12 11.27 -5.13
C ARG A 79 -8.92 9.79 -4.83
N GLY A 80 -8.22 9.10 -5.73
CA GLY A 80 -7.72 7.76 -5.45
C GLY A 80 -6.68 7.78 -4.34
N VAL A 81 -6.58 6.69 -3.59
CA VAL A 81 -5.61 6.55 -2.50
C VAL A 81 -5.05 5.14 -2.50
N ASP A 82 -3.72 5.02 -2.46
CA ASP A 82 -3.02 3.76 -2.33
C ASP A 82 -2.30 3.69 -0.99
N VAL A 83 -2.52 2.61 -0.26
CA VAL A 83 -1.90 2.40 1.04
C VAL A 83 -1.11 1.11 1.02
N ASP A 84 0.22 1.22 1.12
CA ASP A 84 1.12 0.09 1.30
C ASP A 84 1.30 -0.17 2.80
N ALA A 85 1.44 -1.44 3.19
CA ALA A 85 1.71 -1.84 4.56
C ALA A 85 3.06 -2.57 4.65
N VAL A 86 3.95 -2.05 5.49
CA VAL A 86 5.19 -2.75 5.88
C VAL A 86 5.13 -2.94 7.38
N ALA A 87 4.61 -4.10 7.78
CA ALA A 87 4.34 -4.39 9.17
C ALA A 87 4.92 -5.74 9.59
N ASP A 88 5.66 -5.75 10.70
CA ASP A 88 6.16 -6.97 11.33
C ASP A 88 5.72 -6.98 12.80
N PRO A 89 4.97 -8.01 13.26
CA PRO A 89 4.63 -8.19 14.67
C PRO A 89 5.84 -8.23 15.61
N LYS A 90 7.06 -8.48 15.15
CA LYS A 90 8.27 -8.52 15.99
C LYS A 90 9.00 -7.20 16.06
N LEU A 91 8.61 -6.23 15.22
CA LEU A 91 9.28 -4.95 15.09
C LEU A 91 9.26 -4.21 16.43
N THR A 92 10.38 -3.56 16.76
CA THR A 92 10.54 -2.71 17.94
C THR A 92 11.31 -1.47 17.57
N ILE A 93 11.39 -0.51 18.48
CA ILE A 93 12.12 0.74 18.20
C ILE A 93 13.60 0.50 17.87
N GLU A 94 14.21 -0.56 18.40
CA GLU A 94 15.61 -0.91 18.14
C GLU A 94 15.85 -1.44 16.71
N SER A 95 14.82 -1.99 16.06
CA SER A 95 14.92 -2.58 14.72
C SER A 95 14.11 -1.83 13.65
N ALA A 96 13.37 -0.80 14.05
CA ALA A 96 12.45 -0.06 13.19
C ALA A 96 13.17 0.64 12.03
N ALA A 97 14.26 1.38 12.31
CA ALA A 97 14.97 2.13 11.28
C ALA A 97 15.53 1.22 10.18
N SER A 98 16.12 0.07 10.55
CA SER A 98 16.68 -0.90 9.60
C SER A 98 15.64 -1.68 8.79
N ALA A 99 14.38 -1.71 9.24
CA ALA A 99 13.30 -2.42 8.56
C ALA A 99 12.52 -1.52 7.57
N LEU A 100 12.84 -0.23 7.51
CA LEU A 100 12.20 0.68 6.55
C LEU A 100 12.61 0.35 5.11
N PRO A 101 11.68 0.39 4.14
CA PRO A 101 11.98 0.25 2.72
C PRO A 101 12.54 1.58 2.17
N THR A 102 13.75 1.94 2.59
CA THR A 102 14.38 3.25 2.34
C THR A 102 14.41 3.64 0.86
N GLU A 103 14.62 2.67 -0.01
CA GLU A 103 14.69 2.81 -1.47
C GLU A 103 13.34 3.23 -2.12
N ARG A 104 12.22 3.03 -1.42
CA ARG A 104 10.88 3.40 -1.88
C ARG A 104 10.29 4.61 -1.18
N LEU A 105 10.88 5.10 -0.08
CA LEU A 105 10.25 6.15 0.73
C LEU A 105 9.96 7.44 -0.07
N GLY A 106 10.77 7.72 -1.09
CA GLY A 106 10.61 8.88 -1.97
C GLY A 106 9.31 8.93 -2.78
N ILE A 107 8.53 7.84 -2.83
CA ILE A 107 7.28 7.77 -3.63
C ILE A 107 6.01 8.02 -2.81
N TYR A 108 6.10 8.16 -1.48
CA TYR A 108 4.93 8.33 -0.61
C TYR A 108 4.68 9.80 -0.31
N ASP A 109 3.40 10.19 -0.33
CA ASP A 109 2.92 11.52 0.08
C ASP A 109 2.75 11.59 1.61
N ALA A 110 2.51 10.46 2.26
CA ALA A 110 2.49 10.36 3.72
C ALA A 110 2.99 9.01 4.24
N ILE A 111 3.50 9.00 5.48
CA ILE A 111 4.00 7.82 6.18
C ILE A 111 3.38 7.76 7.58
N VAL A 112 2.61 6.72 7.88
CA VAL A 112 2.00 6.46 9.18
C VAL A 112 2.83 5.43 9.93
N VAL A 113 3.42 5.83 11.06
CA VAL A 113 4.27 4.99 11.91
C VAL A 113 3.49 4.54 13.14
N ILE A 114 3.28 3.23 13.27
CA ILE A 114 2.57 2.61 14.40
C ILE A 114 3.50 1.67 15.14
N LEU A 115 4.05 2.11 16.27
CA LEU A 115 5.03 1.34 17.05
C LEU A 115 4.79 1.52 18.56
N GLY A 116 5.53 0.74 19.35
CA GLY A 116 5.69 1.01 20.78
C GLY A 116 4.88 0.14 21.73
N VAL A 117 3.85 -0.59 21.27
CA VAL A 117 3.15 -1.57 22.15
C VAL A 117 4.12 -2.65 22.64
N SER A 118 4.95 -3.19 21.74
CA SER A 118 5.99 -4.18 22.07
C SER A 118 7.02 -3.62 23.03
N ASP A 119 7.46 -2.38 22.79
CA ASP A 119 8.45 -1.67 23.61
C ASP A 119 7.90 -1.35 25.00
N ALA A 120 6.61 -1.02 25.09
CA ALA A 120 5.92 -0.78 26.34
C ALA A 120 5.82 -2.06 27.19
N LEU A 121 5.45 -3.19 26.56
CA LEU A 121 5.43 -4.50 27.22
C LEU A 121 6.82 -4.96 27.67
N ARG A 122 7.86 -4.53 26.95
CA ARG A 122 9.28 -4.78 27.28
C ARG A 122 9.86 -3.77 28.26
N LEU A 123 9.08 -2.78 28.71
CA LEU A 123 9.54 -1.70 29.60
C LEU A 123 10.84 -1.03 29.10
N VAL A 124 10.94 -0.80 27.79
CA VAL A 124 12.09 -0.12 27.16
C VAL A 124 12.28 1.25 27.80
N SER A 125 13.51 1.61 28.18
CA SER A 125 13.73 2.89 28.86
C SER A 125 13.35 4.09 27.98
N PRO A 126 12.79 5.18 28.55
CA PRO A 126 12.41 6.37 27.78
C PRO A 126 13.56 6.98 26.98
N THR A 127 14.79 6.91 27.51
CA THR A 127 16.00 7.38 26.81
C THR A 127 16.31 6.53 25.57
N ARG A 128 16.17 5.20 25.66
CA ARG A 128 16.39 4.32 24.53
C ARG A 128 15.30 4.50 23.47
N TRP A 129 14.05 4.62 23.91
CA TRP A 129 12.93 4.97 23.05
C TRP A 129 13.15 6.30 22.32
N LYS A 130 13.54 7.36 23.04
CA LYS A 130 13.85 8.68 22.45
C LYS A 130 14.89 8.55 21.34
N ARG A 131 15.99 7.86 21.60
CA ARG A 131 17.08 7.68 20.63
C ARG A 131 16.63 6.91 19.39
N GLY A 132 15.97 5.76 19.58
CA GLY A 132 15.54 4.93 18.46
C GLY A 132 14.42 5.58 17.64
N LEU A 133 13.50 6.32 18.29
CA LEU A 133 12.49 7.08 17.56
C LEU A 133 13.10 8.25 16.78
N ALA A 134 14.06 8.96 17.36
CA ALA A 134 14.79 10.01 16.64
C ALA A 134 15.50 9.43 15.41
N GLU A 135 16.23 8.32 15.56
CA GLU A 135 16.91 7.61 14.46
C GLU A 135 15.93 7.16 13.37
N LEU A 136 14.77 6.62 13.76
CA LEU A 136 13.72 6.24 12.82
C LEU A 136 13.21 7.45 12.02
N LEU A 137 12.89 8.55 12.70
CA LEU A 137 12.38 9.76 12.05
C LEU A 137 13.44 10.43 11.17
N ASP A 138 14.70 10.45 11.61
CA ASP A 138 15.85 10.93 10.81
C ASP A 138 15.99 10.10 9.54
N THR A 139 15.88 8.77 9.64
CA THR A 139 15.95 7.86 8.50
C THR A 139 14.81 8.11 7.51
N ILE A 140 13.58 8.32 8.01
CA ILE A 140 12.43 8.64 7.16
C ILE A 140 12.67 9.98 6.46
N GLN A 141 13.03 11.03 7.19
CA GLN A 141 13.23 12.37 6.60
C GLN A 141 14.37 12.40 5.56
N ALA A 142 15.39 11.55 5.72
CA ALA A 142 16.51 11.47 4.77
C ALA A 142 16.15 10.80 3.43
N HIS A 143 15.12 9.93 3.39
CA HIS A 143 14.80 9.12 2.20
C HIS A 143 13.39 9.35 1.65
N ALA A 144 12.48 9.90 2.46
CA ALA A 144 11.14 10.25 2.02
C ALA A 144 11.14 11.46 1.08
N HIS A 145 10.03 11.64 0.37
CA HIS A 145 9.83 12.86 -0.40
C HIS A 145 9.93 14.08 0.52
N GLU A 146 10.56 15.15 0.03
CA GLU A 146 10.84 16.35 0.84
C GLU A 146 9.60 17.05 1.38
N ASN A 147 8.40 16.74 0.89
CA ASN A 147 7.12 17.27 1.38
C ASN A 147 6.21 16.18 1.99
N ALA A 148 6.70 14.95 2.19
CA ALA A 148 5.91 13.89 2.80
C ALA A 148 5.50 14.27 4.23
N GLU A 149 4.26 13.93 4.59
CA GLU A 149 3.74 14.07 5.95
C GLU A 149 4.01 12.80 6.76
N ILE A 150 4.55 12.94 7.97
CA ILE A 150 4.86 11.79 8.83
C ILE A 150 3.91 11.82 10.02
N LEU A 151 3.18 10.73 10.22
CA LEU A 151 2.22 10.58 11.31
C LEU A 151 2.68 9.51 12.28
N VAL A 152 3.12 9.91 13.48
CA VAL A 152 3.48 9.00 14.56
C VAL A 152 2.26 8.75 15.43
N VAL A 153 1.83 7.49 15.48
CA VAL A 153 0.66 7.10 16.26
C VAL A 153 1.07 6.69 17.66
N GLY A 154 0.41 7.26 18.66
CA GLY A 154 0.62 6.92 20.06
C GLY A 154 0.32 5.45 20.37
N ILE A 155 0.88 4.98 21.47
CA ILE A 155 0.78 3.59 21.90
C ILE A 155 -0.63 3.36 22.44
N HIS A 156 -1.41 2.52 21.75
CA HIS A 156 -2.70 2.11 22.26
C HIS A 156 -2.53 1.42 23.61
N ARG A 157 -3.38 1.78 24.58
CA ARG A 157 -3.29 1.29 25.97
C ARG A 157 -3.18 -0.24 25.98
N PRO A 158 -2.06 -0.84 26.41
CA PRO A 158 -1.92 -2.29 26.34
C PRO A 158 -2.95 -3.06 27.16
N SER A 159 -3.49 -2.50 28.24
CA SER A 159 -4.57 -3.12 29.02
C SER A 159 -5.91 -3.23 28.31
N SER A 160 -6.20 -2.37 27.31
CA SER A 160 -7.44 -2.48 26.53
C SER A 160 -7.40 -3.64 25.52
N ILE A 161 -6.25 -4.31 25.38
CA ILE A 161 -6.05 -5.44 24.48
C ILE A 161 -6.07 -6.72 25.31
N PRO A 162 -7.18 -7.48 25.34
CA PRO A 162 -7.36 -8.61 26.27
C PRO A 162 -6.26 -9.67 26.16
N ALA A 163 -5.71 -9.82 24.95
CA ALA A 163 -4.60 -10.70 24.59
C ALA A 163 -3.34 -10.54 25.46
N PHE A 164 -3.03 -9.34 25.95
CA PHE A 164 -1.83 -9.13 26.76
C PHE A 164 -2.05 -9.48 28.23
N SER A 165 -3.31 -9.45 28.67
CA SER A 165 -3.74 -9.73 30.04
C SER A 165 -2.89 -8.96 31.06
N VAL A 166 -2.78 -7.65 30.87
CA VAL A 166 -2.08 -6.70 31.76
C VAL A 166 -3.11 -5.89 32.54
N ARG A 167 -2.72 -5.45 33.75
CA ARG A 167 -3.61 -4.71 34.64
C ARG A 167 -3.87 -3.30 34.12
N GLU A 168 -5.15 -2.90 34.09
CA GLU A 168 -5.59 -1.54 33.78
C GLU A 168 -4.95 -0.51 34.74
N GLY A 169 -4.39 0.56 34.17
CA GLY A 169 -3.66 1.58 34.91
C GLY A 169 -2.35 1.08 35.54
N GLY A 170 -1.93 -0.14 35.16
CA GLY A 170 -0.77 -0.82 35.70
C GLY A 170 0.56 -0.19 35.27
N ILE A 171 1.66 -0.91 35.53
CA ILE A 171 3.00 -0.44 35.17
C ILE A 171 3.16 -0.29 33.64
N VAL A 172 2.57 -1.20 32.86
CA VAL A 172 2.69 -1.21 31.39
C VAL A 172 1.95 -0.02 30.77
N ASP A 173 0.73 0.29 31.21
CA ASP A 173 -0.03 1.44 30.71
C ASP A 173 0.65 2.77 31.06
N ARG A 174 1.12 2.91 32.30
CA ARG A 174 1.86 4.11 32.73
C ARG A 174 3.16 4.28 31.94
N HIS A 175 3.81 3.16 31.61
CA HIS A 175 5.02 3.17 30.80
C HIS A 175 4.74 3.52 29.34
N ALA A 176 3.69 2.95 28.73
CA ALA A 176 3.22 3.36 27.40
C ALA A 176 2.93 4.88 27.34
N ALA A 177 2.21 5.41 28.31
CA ALA A 177 1.96 6.85 28.41
C ALA A 177 3.24 7.69 28.60
N GLN A 178 4.28 7.12 29.22
CA GLN A 178 5.58 7.78 29.34
C GLN A 178 6.33 7.81 27.99
N LEU A 179 6.30 6.71 27.25
CA LEU A 179 6.88 6.66 25.90
C LEU A 179 6.14 7.62 24.95
N ASP A 180 4.82 7.72 25.02
CA ASP A 180 4.02 8.67 24.23
C ASP A 180 4.37 10.13 24.51
N ARG A 181 4.65 10.50 25.77
CA ARG A 181 5.13 11.86 26.10
C ARG A 181 6.45 12.17 25.41
N VAL A 182 7.36 11.20 25.33
CA VAL A 182 8.62 11.35 24.60
C VAL A 182 8.37 11.45 23.09
N SER A 183 7.51 10.60 22.54
CA SER A 183 7.16 10.61 21.12
C SER A 183 6.55 11.93 20.70
N ARG A 184 5.59 12.45 21.46
CA ARG A 184 4.93 13.74 21.19
C ARG A 184 5.93 14.89 21.14
N HIS A 185 6.78 14.99 22.16
CA HIS A 185 7.78 16.05 22.24
C HIS A 185 8.75 16.01 21.04
N LEU A 186 9.19 14.82 20.61
CA LEU A 186 10.03 14.68 19.41
C LEU A 186 9.32 15.09 18.12
N CYS A 187 8.00 14.85 18.02
CA CYS A 187 7.22 15.28 16.86
C CYS A 187 7.03 16.80 16.83
N GLU A 188 6.74 17.42 17.98
CA GLU A 188 6.56 18.88 18.10
C GLU A 188 7.81 19.70 17.71
N GLU A 189 8.99 19.12 17.84
CA GLU A 189 10.27 19.74 17.45
C GLU A 189 10.57 19.67 15.95
N ARG A 190 9.73 18.99 15.15
CA ARG A 190 10.02 18.67 13.74
C ARG A 190 8.87 19.09 12.83
N GLU A 191 9.23 19.76 11.74
CA GLU A 191 8.25 20.13 10.72
C GLU A 191 7.69 18.88 10.02
N ARG A 192 6.38 18.87 9.73
CA ARG A 192 5.67 17.78 9.03
C ARG A 192 5.70 16.43 9.73
N ILE A 193 6.03 16.41 11.02
CA ILE A 193 5.90 15.22 11.87
C ILE A 193 4.82 15.49 12.90
N HIS A 194 3.76 14.70 12.84
CA HIS A 194 2.58 14.89 13.66
C HIS A 194 2.40 13.71 14.59
N PHE A 195 2.07 13.98 15.85
CA PHE A 195 1.68 12.95 16.80
C PHE A 195 0.16 12.84 16.86
N VAL A 196 -0.39 11.65 16.67
CA VAL A 196 -1.82 11.39 16.84
C VAL A 196 -2.07 10.42 17.99
N VAL A 197 -3.04 10.78 18.83
CA VAL A 197 -3.49 9.90 19.91
C VAL A 197 -4.34 8.79 19.29
N PRO A 198 -4.06 7.51 19.57
CA PRO A 198 -4.87 6.42 19.06
C PRO A 198 -6.31 6.55 19.58
N PRO A 199 -7.33 6.30 18.76
CA PRO A 199 -8.71 6.42 19.20
C PRO A 199 -9.03 5.38 20.29
N GLU A 200 -9.97 5.71 21.16
CA GLU A 200 -10.55 4.72 22.06
C GLU A 200 -11.38 3.72 21.26
N LEU A 201 -11.07 2.44 21.44
CA LEU A 201 -11.82 1.37 20.80
C LEU A 201 -13.07 1.06 21.65
N PRO A 202 -14.24 0.81 21.03
CA PRO A 202 -15.42 0.40 21.75
C PRO A 202 -15.12 -0.86 22.56
N VAL A 203 -15.64 -0.93 23.79
CA VAL A 203 -15.70 -2.20 24.52
C VAL A 203 -16.68 -3.08 23.77
N PHE A 204 -16.18 -4.17 23.21
CA PHE A 204 -17.04 -5.14 22.55
C PHE A 204 -17.38 -6.26 23.53
N ASP A 205 -18.67 -6.41 23.85
CA ASP A 205 -19.15 -7.52 24.67
C ASP A 205 -19.03 -8.86 23.92
N GLY A 206 -18.51 -9.88 24.61
CA GLY A 206 -18.39 -11.27 24.12
C GLY A 206 -16.95 -11.75 23.86
N PRO A 207 -16.76 -13.03 23.52
CA PRO A 207 -15.43 -13.60 23.31
C PRO A 207 -14.70 -12.91 22.15
N ALA A 208 -13.38 -12.70 22.31
CA ALA A 208 -12.51 -12.16 21.26
C ALA A 208 -12.44 -13.04 20.00
N HIS A 209 -13.03 -14.24 20.04
CA HIS A 209 -13.03 -15.25 19.00
C HIS A 209 -14.49 -15.69 18.74
N GLY A 210 -14.82 -16.02 17.49
CA GLY A 210 -16.14 -16.48 17.09
C GLY A 210 -16.80 -15.63 16.02
N THR A 211 -18.07 -15.93 15.71
CA THR A 211 -18.88 -15.21 14.72
C THR A 211 -18.98 -13.72 15.11
N GLY A 212 -18.51 -12.83 14.23
CA GLY A 212 -18.52 -11.37 14.45
C GLY A 212 -17.21 -10.74 14.93
N ALA A 213 -16.18 -11.52 15.31
CA ALA A 213 -14.88 -10.96 15.74
C ALA A 213 -14.21 -10.10 14.65
N GLY A 214 -14.27 -10.53 13.38
CA GLY A 214 -13.74 -9.75 12.26
C GLY A 214 -14.49 -8.46 11.98
N SER A 215 -15.81 -8.45 12.17
CA SER A 215 -16.62 -7.22 12.02
C SER A 215 -16.25 -6.17 13.07
N ARG A 216 -15.96 -6.61 14.30
CA ARG A 216 -15.49 -5.74 15.39
C ARG A 216 -14.08 -5.20 15.14
N ALA A 217 -13.16 -6.05 14.69
CA ALA A 217 -11.81 -5.62 14.31
C ALA A 217 -11.85 -4.58 13.18
N ALA A 218 -12.64 -4.83 12.14
CA ALA A 218 -12.86 -3.88 11.05
C ALA A 218 -13.49 -2.56 11.54
N ALA A 219 -14.40 -2.60 12.54
CA ALA A 219 -14.94 -1.40 13.16
C ALA A 219 -13.87 -0.59 13.91
N GLY A 220 -12.97 -1.26 14.62
CA GLY A 220 -11.81 -0.62 15.25
C GLY A 220 -10.90 0.06 14.21
N PHE A 221 -10.58 -0.63 13.12
CA PHE A 221 -9.78 -0.03 12.04
C PHE A 221 -10.45 1.17 11.37
N ARG A 222 -11.79 1.22 11.29
CA ARG A 222 -12.50 2.41 10.81
C ARG A 222 -12.30 3.64 11.71
N LEU A 223 -12.28 3.44 13.04
CA LEU A 223 -12.03 4.53 13.97
C LEU A 223 -10.59 5.01 13.88
N TRP A 224 -9.64 4.08 13.77
CA TRP A 224 -8.24 4.44 13.49
C TRP A 224 -8.18 5.23 12.19
N ALA A 225 -8.65 4.68 11.07
CA ALA A 225 -8.64 5.35 9.78
C ALA A 225 -9.24 6.77 9.82
N ALA A 226 -10.36 6.97 10.52
CA ALA A 226 -10.94 8.30 10.72
C ALA A 226 -9.97 9.27 11.39
N ALA A 227 -9.39 8.89 12.53
CA ALA A 227 -8.46 9.75 13.26
C ALA A 227 -7.22 10.14 12.44
N HIS A 228 -6.67 9.22 11.63
CA HIS A 228 -5.52 9.52 10.76
C HIS A 228 -5.95 10.36 9.54
N ALA A 229 -7.10 10.05 8.92
CA ALA A 229 -7.59 10.76 7.74
C ALA A 229 -7.98 12.20 8.04
N ASP A 230 -8.61 12.47 9.19
CA ASP A 230 -9.00 13.82 9.60
C ASP A 230 -7.79 14.77 9.70
N LEU A 231 -6.61 14.22 10.01
CA LEU A 231 -5.36 14.97 10.04
C LEU A 231 -4.67 15.01 8.66
N LEU A 232 -4.55 13.86 7.98
CA LEU A 232 -3.75 13.75 6.75
C LEU A 232 -4.44 14.37 5.53
N ALA A 233 -5.76 14.20 5.37
CA ALA A 233 -6.45 14.61 4.15
C ALA A 233 -6.28 16.12 3.84
N PRO A 234 -6.46 17.05 4.81
CA PRO A 234 -6.24 18.48 4.54
C PRO A 234 -4.79 18.83 4.17
N LEU A 235 -3.81 18.08 4.68
CA LEU A 235 -2.39 18.28 4.37
C LEU A 235 -2.08 17.80 2.95
N LEU A 236 -2.58 16.62 2.58
CA LEU A 236 -2.47 16.08 1.23
C LEU A 236 -3.11 17.01 0.18
N ASP A 237 -4.29 17.56 0.47
CA ASP A 237 -4.94 18.56 -0.40
C ASP A 237 -4.05 19.79 -0.64
N GLN A 238 -3.41 20.31 0.41
CA GLN A 238 -2.50 21.44 0.29
C GLN A 238 -1.29 21.13 -0.60
N HIS A 239 -0.74 19.92 -0.50
CA HIS A 239 0.39 19.50 -1.33
C HIS A 239 0.02 19.38 -2.80
N VAL A 240 -1.18 18.87 -3.10
CA VAL A 240 -1.71 18.85 -4.47
C VAL A 240 -1.86 20.26 -5.02
N VAL A 241 -2.52 21.16 -4.28
CA VAL A 241 -2.72 22.57 -4.70
C VAL A 241 -1.40 23.30 -4.92
N ARG A 242 -0.37 23.00 -4.11
CA ARG A 242 0.97 23.61 -4.21
C ARG A 242 1.89 22.93 -5.23
N GLY A 243 1.48 21.81 -5.83
CA GLY A 243 2.32 21.02 -6.74
C GLY A 243 3.52 20.35 -6.05
N ARG A 244 3.41 20.01 -4.77
CA ARG A 244 4.49 19.47 -3.91
C ARG A 244 4.29 18.00 -3.54
N THR A 245 3.68 17.23 -4.44
CA THR A 245 3.39 15.81 -4.20
C THR A 245 4.54 14.91 -4.64
N ALA A 246 4.62 13.71 -4.06
CA ALA A 246 5.56 12.68 -4.49
C ALA A 246 5.21 12.07 -5.87
N ARG A 247 4.11 12.51 -6.52
CA ARG A 247 3.72 12.11 -7.89
C ARG A 247 4.84 12.34 -8.89
N GLY A 248 5.59 13.43 -8.73
CA GLY A 248 6.75 13.73 -9.57
C GLY A 248 7.77 12.58 -9.58
N ASN A 249 8.07 12.00 -8.41
CA ASN A 249 8.97 10.85 -8.30
C ASN A 249 8.35 9.59 -8.90
N ARG A 250 7.05 9.35 -8.70
CA ARG A 250 6.33 8.19 -9.25
C ARG A 250 6.27 8.18 -10.77
N ASN A 251 6.18 9.35 -11.38
CA ASN A 251 5.97 9.52 -12.81
C ASN A 251 7.27 9.66 -13.62
N GLN A 252 8.43 9.59 -12.96
CA GLN A 252 9.72 9.55 -13.66
C GLN A 252 9.89 8.22 -14.41
N PRO A 253 10.56 8.20 -15.57
CA PRO A 253 10.93 6.96 -16.26
C PRO A 253 11.76 6.04 -15.36
N GLN A 254 11.51 4.74 -15.46
CA GLN A 254 12.28 3.70 -14.76
C GLN A 254 13.35 3.13 -15.70
N SER A 255 14.41 2.58 -15.11
CA SER A 255 15.47 1.91 -15.87
C SER A 255 14.93 0.69 -16.63
N ASP A 256 15.33 0.55 -17.89
CA ASP A 256 15.03 -0.65 -18.68
C ASP A 256 15.64 -1.91 -18.05
N ASP A 257 16.87 -1.84 -17.54
CA ASP A 257 17.50 -2.97 -16.84
C ASP A 257 16.68 -3.45 -15.63
N LEU A 258 16.11 -2.53 -14.86
CA LEU A 258 15.25 -2.85 -13.72
C LEU A 258 13.97 -3.54 -14.19
N ARG A 259 13.34 -3.01 -15.25
CA ARG A 259 12.15 -3.59 -15.87
C ARG A 259 12.42 -5.00 -16.39
N LEU A 260 13.47 -5.21 -17.18
CA LEU A 260 13.82 -6.51 -17.76
C LEU A 260 14.19 -7.53 -16.68
N ALA A 261 14.90 -7.11 -15.63
CA ALA A 261 15.17 -7.98 -14.49
C ALA A 261 13.87 -8.41 -13.76
N ALA A 262 12.95 -7.47 -13.55
CA ALA A 262 11.65 -7.76 -12.95
C ALA A 262 10.83 -8.72 -13.81
N ILE A 263 10.76 -8.52 -15.13
CA ILE A 263 10.05 -9.41 -16.06
C ILE A 263 10.64 -10.83 -16.03
N ARG A 264 11.98 -10.95 -16.07
CA ARG A 264 12.66 -12.25 -15.97
C ARG A 264 12.35 -12.96 -14.65
N SER A 265 12.29 -12.22 -13.54
CA SER A 265 11.96 -12.79 -12.23
C SER A 265 10.53 -13.34 -12.14
N LEU A 266 9.60 -12.82 -12.94
CA LEU A 266 8.21 -13.28 -12.98
C LEU A 266 8.04 -14.57 -13.80
N GLY A 267 8.97 -14.90 -14.69
CA GLY A 267 8.89 -16.11 -15.53
C GLY A 267 7.65 -16.17 -16.44
N ILE A 268 7.05 -15.02 -16.75
CA ILE A 268 5.74 -14.91 -17.41
C ILE A 268 5.82 -14.79 -18.94
N LEU A 269 6.99 -14.45 -19.50
CA LEU A 269 7.18 -14.36 -20.95
C LEU A 269 7.10 -15.75 -21.62
N ASP A 270 6.55 -15.79 -22.84
CA ASP A 270 6.44 -16.99 -23.68
C ASP A 270 5.73 -18.18 -23.02
N THR A 271 4.98 -17.93 -21.95
CA THR A 271 4.15 -18.93 -21.29
C THR A 271 2.77 -19.01 -21.93
N PRO A 272 2.05 -20.15 -21.82
CA PRO A 272 0.70 -20.30 -22.35
C PRO A 272 -0.29 -19.23 -21.81
N PRO A 273 -1.41 -18.99 -22.51
CA PRO A 273 -2.49 -18.16 -21.98
C PRO A 273 -2.98 -18.65 -20.61
N GLU A 274 -3.28 -17.72 -19.72
CA GLU A 274 -3.75 -18.03 -18.36
C GLU A 274 -5.11 -17.37 -18.13
N LYS A 275 -6.09 -18.20 -17.76
CA LYS A 275 -7.49 -17.78 -17.58
C LYS A 275 -7.65 -16.58 -16.63
N ARG A 276 -6.81 -16.50 -15.59
CA ARG A 276 -6.84 -15.38 -14.62
C ARG A 276 -6.61 -14.01 -15.28
N PHE A 277 -5.77 -13.93 -16.31
CA PHE A 277 -5.54 -12.71 -17.07
C PHE A 277 -6.60 -12.52 -18.16
N ASP A 278 -7.02 -13.60 -18.83
CA ASP A 278 -8.07 -13.59 -19.87
C ASP A 278 -9.40 -13.06 -19.34
N ASP A 279 -9.80 -13.47 -18.13
CA ASP A 279 -11.01 -12.98 -17.49
C ASP A 279 -10.93 -11.45 -17.21
N ILE A 280 -9.73 -10.91 -16.98
CA ILE A 280 -9.55 -9.47 -16.71
C ILE A 280 -9.58 -8.69 -18.03
N THR A 281 -8.89 -9.15 -19.07
CA THR A 281 -8.87 -8.46 -20.37
C THR A 281 -10.24 -8.51 -21.06
N GLU A 282 -10.97 -9.61 -20.96
CA GLU A 282 -12.35 -9.69 -21.45
C GLU A 282 -13.26 -8.70 -20.70
N ARG A 283 -13.17 -8.61 -19.37
CA ARG A 283 -13.91 -7.62 -18.58
C ARG A 283 -13.52 -6.20 -18.98
N ALA A 284 -12.25 -5.91 -19.22
CA ALA A 284 -11.80 -4.60 -19.68
C ALA A 284 -12.48 -4.21 -21.00
N ARG A 285 -12.48 -5.12 -21.98
CA ARG A 285 -13.14 -4.91 -23.27
C ARG A 285 -14.64 -4.63 -23.12
N ILE A 286 -15.34 -5.48 -22.37
CA ILE A 286 -16.79 -5.40 -22.19
C ILE A 286 -17.19 -4.14 -21.41
N LEU A 287 -16.58 -3.90 -20.26
CA LEU A 287 -17.01 -2.84 -19.35
C LEU A 287 -16.62 -1.44 -19.86
N LEU A 288 -15.49 -1.31 -20.57
CA LEU A 288 -15.08 -0.06 -21.20
C LEU A 288 -15.68 0.09 -22.62
N GLY A 289 -16.44 -0.91 -23.07
CA GLY A 289 -17.21 -0.88 -24.32
C GLY A 289 -16.35 -0.75 -25.57
N THR A 290 -15.16 -1.32 -25.60
CA THR A 290 -14.17 -1.20 -26.70
C THR A 290 -14.11 -2.47 -27.55
N ALA A 291 -13.55 -2.39 -28.77
CA ALA A 291 -13.42 -3.56 -29.64
C ALA A 291 -12.29 -4.52 -29.22
N GLY A 292 -11.24 -4.03 -28.56
CA GLY A 292 -10.10 -4.83 -28.13
C GLY A 292 -9.59 -4.45 -26.75
N ALA A 293 -9.01 -5.42 -26.05
CA ALA A 293 -8.26 -5.21 -24.81
C ALA A 293 -7.07 -6.16 -24.72
N ALA A 294 -5.99 -5.75 -24.08
CA ALA A 294 -4.81 -6.58 -23.89
C ALA A 294 -4.10 -6.27 -22.58
N PHE A 295 -3.53 -7.31 -21.96
CA PHE A 295 -2.47 -7.18 -20.99
C PHE A 295 -1.14 -7.49 -21.69
N SER A 296 -0.37 -6.42 -21.94
CA SER A 296 0.90 -6.47 -22.64
C SER A 296 2.06 -6.35 -21.65
N ILE A 297 3.11 -7.12 -21.87
CA ILE A 297 4.42 -7.01 -21.21
C ILE A 297 5.38 -6.39 -22.21
N VAL A 298 6.08 -5.34 -21.79
CA VAL A 298 7.09 -4.68 -22.61
C VAL A 298 8.40 -5.42 -22.39
N ASP A 299 8.88 -6.16 -23.38
CA ASP A 299 10.16 -6.90 -23.34
C ASP A 299 11.31 -6.01 -23.88
N GLU A 300 12.45 -6.60 -24.24
CA GLU A 300 13.61 -5.88 -24.78
C GLU A 300 13.34 -5.28 -26.17
N ASP A 301 12.78 -6.08 -27.10
CA ASP A 301 12.57 -5.70 -28.50
C ASP A 301 11.12 -5.91 -29.01
N ARG A 302 10.25 -6.44 -28.15
CA ARG A 302 8.86 -6.78 -28.47
C ARG A 302 7.87 -6.42 -27.36
N LEU A 303 6.60 -6.34 -27.72
CA LEU A 303 5.48 -6.48 -26.78
C LEU A 303 4.98 -7.91 -26.80
N PHE A 304 4.94 -8.55 -25.64
CA PHE A 304 4.31 -9.84 -25.45
C PHE A 304 2.92 -9.66 -24.82
N ASN A 305 1.87 -9.95 -25.57
CA ASN A 305 0.51 -9.93 -25.06
C ASN A 305 0.23 -11.21 -24.28
N LYS A 306 0.38 -11.13 -22.96
CA LYS A 306 0.09 -12.24 -22.05
C LYS A 306 -1.37 -12.67 -22.11
N SER A 307 -2.26 -11.71 -22.41
CA SER A 307 -3.67 -11.94 -22.64
C SER A 307 -4.23 -10.87 -23.56
N TYR A 308 -5.18 -11.22 -24.43
CA TYR A 308 -5.91 -10.27 -25.26
C TYR A 308 -7.32 -10.78 -25.55
N SER A 309 -8.26 -9.84 -25.74
CA SER A 309 -9.65 -10.10 -26.08
C SER A 309 -10.07 -9.22 -27.25
N GLY A 310 -10.77 -9.80 -28.24
CA GLY A 310 -11.14 -9.10 -29.47
C GLY A 310 -9.99 -9.09 -30.49
N VAL A 311 -9.50 -7.91 -30.84
CA VAL A 311 -8.39 -7.75 -31.78
C VAL A 311 -7.05 -7.78 -31.03
N GLY A 312 -6.16 -8.70 -31.40
CA GLY A 312 -4.83 -8.79 -30.81
C GLY A 312 -3.97 -9.87 -31.47
N MET A 313 -2.67 -9.79 -31.22
CA MET A 313 -1.68 -10.80 -31.58
C MET A 313 -0.84 -11.11 -30.34
N THR A 314 -0.30 -12.32 -30.23
CA THR A 314 0.57 -12.68 -29.09
C THR A 314 1.81 -11.79 -29.01
N GLU A 315 2.37 -11.39 -30.15
CA GLU A 315 3.59 -10.58 -30.21
C GLU A 315 3.44 -9.42 -31.19
N VAL A 316 3.97 -8.26 -30.81
CA VAL A 316 4.01 -7.04 -31.65
C VAL A 316 5.41 -6.41 -31.53
N PRO A 317 6.00 -5.89 -32.62
CA PRO A 317 7.25 -5.14 -32.52
C PRO A 317 7.15 -3.98 -31.52
N LEU A 318 8.18 -3.78 -30.71
CA LEU A 318 8.16 -2.73 -29.68
C LEU A 318 8.14 -1.31 -30.30
N ARG A 319 8.77 -1.15 -31.46
CA ARG A 319 8.85 0.13 -32.17
C ARG A 319 7.45 0.63 -32.54
N GLY A 320 7.08 1.79 -32.00
CA GLY A 320 5.79 2.44 -32.25
C GLY A 320 4.63 1.85 -31.45
N ALA A 321 4.92 1.05 -30.43
CA ALA A 321 3.89 0.45 -29.60
C ALA A 321 3.47 1.37 -28.44
N MET A 322 2.17 1.64 -28.30
CA MET A 322 1.63 2.58 -27.30
C MET A 322 1.91 2.12 -25.87
N CYS A 323 1.92 0.81 -25.59
CA CYS A 323 2.24 0.28 -24.25
C CYS A 323 3.65 0.66 -23.78
N ALA A 324 4.61 0.81 -24.70
CA ALA A 324 5.96 1.26 -24.37
C ALA A 324 5.97 2.70 -23.84
N VAL A 325 5.08 3.57 -24.36
CA VAL A 325 4.88 4.94 -23.88
C VAL A 325 4.07 4.95 -22.59
N THR A 326 3.05 4.09 -22.47
CA THR A 326 2.23 3.99 -21.24
C THR A 326 3.07 3.73 -19.99
N ILE A 327 4.09 2.88 -20.09
CA ILE A 327 4.94 2.52 -18.94
C ILE A 327 5.99 3.58 -18.57
N THR A 328 6.12 4.68 -19.33
CA THR A 328 7.11 5.72 -19.00
C THR A 328 6.66 6.60 -17.84
N SER A 329 5.36 6.64 -17.52
CA SER A 329 4.79 7.33 -16.34
C SER A 329 3.92 6.37 -15.48
N GLY A 330 3.52 6.78 -14.28
CA GLY A 330 2.64 6.00 -13.40
C GLY A 330 1.15 6.30 -13.61
N VAL A 331 0.82 7.10 -14.62
CA VAL A 331 -0.54 7.58 -14.92
C VAL A 331 -1.08 6.95 -16.22
N PRO A 332 -2.41 6.88 -16.40
CA PRO A 332 -2.97 6.37 -17.64
C PRO A 332 -2.56 7.22 -18.85
N PHE A 333 -2.41 6.57 -20.00
CA PHE A 333 -2.07 7.19 -21.27
C PHE A 333 -3.18 6.94 -22.30
N VAL A 334 -3.65 8.00 -22.95
CA VAL A 334 -4.79 7.95 -23.90
C VAL A 334 -4.39 8.59 -25.21
N VAL A 335 -4.71 7.90 -26.32
CA VAL A 335 -4.54 8.37 -27.69
C VAL A 335 -5.90 8.34 -28.38
N PRO A 336 -6.57 9.51 -28.52
CA PRO A 336 -7.89 9.62 -29.16
C PRO A 336 -7.96 9.07 -30.59
N ASP A 337 -6.92 9.37 -31.39
CA ASP A 337 -6.74 8.88 -32.75
C ASP A 337 -5.25 8.68 -33.07
N VAL A 338 -4.79 7.43 -33.04
CA VAL A 338 -3.41 6.99 -33.30
C VAL A 338 -2.93 7.42 -34.68
N TRP A 339 -3.82 7.56 -35.66
CA TRP A 339 -3.45 7.95 -37.02
C TRP A 339 -2.99 9.41 -37.13
N HIS A 340 -3.25 10.23 -36.11
CA HIS A 340 -2.80 11.62 -36.05
C HIS A 340 -1.61 11.82 -35.09
N ASP A 341 -0.95 10.73 -34.68
CA ASP A 341 0.20 10.77 -33.76
C ASP A 341 1.41 10.06 -34.38
N ASP A 342 2.34 10.85 -34.90
CA ASP A 342 3.54 10.36 -35.62
C ASP A 342 4.48 9.48 -34.78
N ARG A 343 4.27 9.40 -33.45
CA ARG A 343 5.04 8.51 -32.57
C ARG A 343 4.66 7.04 -32.77
N PHE A 344 3.48 6.76 -33.30
CA PHE A 344 2.91 5.41 -33.36
C PHE A 344 2.78 4.90 -34.78
N VAL A 345 2.93 3.58 -34.94
CA VAL A 345 2.72 2.92 -36.23
C VAL A 345 1.22 2.81 -36.48
N THR A 346 0.75 3.38 -37.59
CA THR A 346 -0.65 3.28 -38.04
C THR A 346 -1.04 1.81 -38.23
N HIS A 347 -2.10 1.38 -37.52
CA HIS A 347 -2.70 0.06 -37.71
C HIS A 347 -4.17 0.22 -38.11
N PRO A 348 -4.67 -0.48 -39.15
CA PRO A 348 -6.03 -0.29 -39.66
C PRO A 348 -7.12 -0.64 -38.63
N ALA A 349 -6.82 -1.56 -37.71
CA ALA A 349 -7.76 -1.98 -36.67
C ALA A 349 -7.62 -1.20 -35.34
N VAL A 350 -6.68 -0.25 -35.23
CA VAL A 350 -6.45 0.51 -33.99
C VAL A 350 -6.33 1.99 -34.33
N ARG A 351 -7.38 2.74 -33.98
CA ARG A 351 -7.44 4.20 -34.03
C ARG A 351 -7.51 4.80 -32.63
N PHE A 352 -8.22 4.18 -31.70
CA PHE A 352 -8.22 4.64 -30.31
C PHE A 352 -7.38 3.72 -29.41
N TYR A 353 -6.69 4.29 -28.43
CA TYR A 353 -5.97 3.58 -27.38
C TYR A 353 -6.16 4.26 -26.02
N ALA A 354 -6.38 3.46 -24.97
CA ALA A 354 -6.19 3.88 -23.59
C ALA A 354 -5.50 2.77 -22.81
N GLY A 355 -4.46 3.11 -22.06
CA GLY A 355 -3.66 2.16 -21.28
C GLY A 355 -3.38 2.65 -19.88
N HIS A 356 -3.29 1.71 -18.94
CA HIS A 356 -2.77 1.97 -17.60
C HIS A 356 -1.56 1.06 -17.34
N PRO A 357 -0.45 1.58 -16.77
CA PRO A 357 0.71 0.78 -16.45
C PRO A 357 0.35 -0.34 -15.46
N VAL A 358 1.02 -1.48 -15.62
CA VAL A 358 0.98 -2.63 -14.71
C VAL A 358 2.34 -2.75 -14.04
N GLU A 359 2.33 -2.69 -12.71
CA GLU A 359 3.51 -2.72 -11.85
C GLU A 359 3.69 -4.09 -11.18
N THR A 360 4.94 -4.49 -10.96
CA THR A 360 5.26 -5.57 -10.00
C THR A 360 4.93 -5.14 -8.56
N PRO A 361 4.92 -6.07 -7.58
CA PRO A 361 4.78 -5.72 -6.16
C PRO A 361 5.79 -4.68 -5.67
N ASP A 362 6.97 -4.65 -6.28
CA ASP A 362 8.05 -3.70 -5.98
C ASP A 362 7.87 -2.33 -6.66
N GLY A 363 6.82 -2.16 -7.47
CA GLY A 363 6.51 -0.91 -8.16
C GLY A 363 7.24 -0.74 -9.49
N VAL A 364 7.82 -1.81 -10.05
CA VAL A 364 8.48 -1.76 -11.37
C VAL A 364 7.43 -1.91 -12.46
N ARG A 365 7.33 -0.93 -13.36
CA ARG A 365 6.38 -0.99 -14.50
C ARG A 365 6.92 -1.93 -15.56
N ILE A 366 6.16 -2.98 -15.84
CA ILE A 366 6.57 -4.06 -16.76
C ILE A 366 5.73 -4.11 -18.03
N GLY A 367 4.58 -3.44 -18.02
CA GLY A 367 3.53 -3.69 -18.98
C GLY A 367 2.37 -2.73 -18.84
N ALA A 368 1.32 -2.95 -19.62
CA ALA A 368 0.10 -2.17 -19.55
C ALA A 368 -1.12 -3.07 -19.73
N LEU A 369 -2.19 -2.74 -19.01
CA LEU A 369 -3.54 -3.14 -19.40
C LEU A 369 -4.08 -2.03 -20.29
N CYS A 370 -4.46 -2.36 -21.53
CA CYS A 370 -4.97 -1.39 -22.48
C CYS A 370 -6.24 -1.84 -23.18
N VAL A 371 -6.99 -0.87 -23.69
CA VAL A 371 -8.15 -1.03 -24.54
C VAL A 371 -7.96 -0.27 -25.85
N THR A 372 -8.54 -0.80 -26.92
CA THR A 372 -8.37 -0.27 -28.29
C THR A 372 -9.67 -0.32 -29.08
N ASP A 373 -9.83 0.61 -30.03
CA ASP A 373 -10.96 0.61 -30.97
C ASP A 373 -10.50 0.94 -32.40
N PRO A 374 -11.17 0.40 -33.44
CA PRO A 374 -10.88 0.72 -34.84
C PRO A 374 -11.40 2.11 -35.25
N ASN A 375 -12.23 2.75 -34.42
CA ASN A 375 -12.69 4.11 -34.62
C ASN A 375 -12.07 5.05 -33.57
N PRO A 376 -11.81 6.32 -33.90
CA PRO A 376 -11.40 7.31 -32.92
C PRO A 376 -12.43 7.46 -31.80
N ARG A 377 -11.97 7.85 -30.62
CA ARG A 377 -12.86 8.25 -29.52
C ARG A 377 -12.35 9.50 -28.84
N THR A 378 -13.22 10.17 -28.07
CA THR A 378 -12.79 11.25 -27.19
C THR A 378 -12.06 10.69 -25.97
N ALA A 379 -11.11 11.45 -25.41
CA ALA A 379 -10.29 10.97 -24.30
C ALA A 379 -11.11 10.66 -23.03
N ASP A 380 -12.24 11.35 -22.84
CA ASP A 380 -13.18 11.20 -21.74
C ASP A 380 -14.22 10.07 -21.95
N SER A 381 -14.24 9.44 -23.13
CA SER A 381 -15.18 8.34 -23.43
C SER A 381 -14.85 7.01 -22.74
N VAL A 382 -13.71 6.93 -22.05
CA VAL A 382 -13.24 5.73 -21.36
C VAL A 382 -13.06 6.03 -19.88
N ASP A 383 -13.65 5.18 -19.04
CA ASP A 383 -13.49 5.27 -17.60
C ASP A 383 -12.07 4.83 -17.18
N LEU A 384 -11.20 5.82 -16.99
CA LEU A 384 -9.81 5.59 -16.58
C LEU A 384 -9.69 5.08 -15.14
N VAL A 385 -10.69 5.34 -14.28
CA VAL A 385 -10.72 4.78 -12.94
C VAL A 385 -10.95 3.28 -13.04
N LEU A 386 -11.94 2.85 -13.84
CA LEU A 386 -12.20 1.44 -14.06
C LEU A 386 -11.02 0.74 -14.76
N LEU A 387 -10.38 1.38 -15.74
CA LEU A 387 -9.18 0.84 -16.39
C LEU A 387 -8.06 0.59 -15.37
N ARG A 388 -7.84 1.53 -14.45
CA ARG A 388 -6.89 1.36 -13.34
C ARG A 388 -7.28 0.21 -12.41
N GLU A 389 -8.54 0.09 -12.00
CA GLU A 389 -9.00 -1.00 -11.12
C GLU A 389 -8.78 -2.39 -11.75
N LEU A 390 -8.95 -2.49 -13.07
CA LEU A 390 -8.66 -3.71 -13.81
C LEU A 390 -7.15 -3.95 -13.90
N ALA A 391 -6.33 -2.90 -14.10
CA ALA A 391 -4.87 -3.03 -14.07
C ALA A 391 -4.36 -3.48 -12.69
N LEU A 392 -4.89 -2.92 -11.61
CA LEU A 392 -4.62 -3.38 -10.23
C LEU A 392 -5.04 -4.84 -10.02
N SER A 393 -6.09 -5.30 -10.70
CA SER A 393 -6.47 -6.72 -10.67
C SER A 393 -5.43 -7.60 -11.36
N VAL A 394 -4.85 -7.17 -12.48
CA VAL A 394 -3.68 -7.85 -13.09
C VAL A 394 -2.52 -7.91 -12.11
N GLN A 395 -2.20 -6.81 -11.43
CA GLN A 395 -1.10 -6.76 -10.46
C GLN A 395 -1.31 -7.71 -9.27
N ARG A 396 -2.56 -7.88 -8.81
CA ARG A 396 -2.90 -8.86 -7.76
C ARG A 396 -2.66 -10.27 -8.24
N GLU A 397 -3.09 -10.61 -9.46
CA GLU A 397 -2.82 -11.93 -10.05
C GLU A 397 -1.32 -12.19 -10.22
N LEU A 398 -0.52 -11.17 -10.57
CA LEU A 398 0.95 -11.28 -10.63
C LEU A 398 1.60 -11.56 -9.27
N ALA A 399 1.03 -11.04 -8.18
CA ALA A 399 1.55 -11.24 -6.83
C ALA A 399 1.23 -12.62 -6.24
N MET A 400 0.23 -13.31 -6.80
CA MET A 400 -0.18 -14.64 -6.35
C MET A 400 0.68 -15.70 -7.07
N PRO A 401 1.43 -16.54 -6.34
CA PRO A 401 2.07 -17.70 -6.95
C PRO A 401 1.00 -18.61 -7.56
N GLU A 402 1.31 -19.29 -8.67
CA GLU A 402 0.39 -20.27 -9.25
C GLU A 402 -0.03 -21.26 -8.15
N PRO A 403 -1.33 -21.57 -8.02
CA PRO A 403 -1.73 -22.72 -7.22
C PRO A 403 -1.05 -23.94 -7.83
N VAL A 404 -0.17 -24.59 -7.05
CA VAL A 404 0.34 -25.91 -7.38
C VAL A 404 -0.89 -26.79 -7.62
N GLY A 405 -1.10 -27.18 -8.89
CA GLY A 405 -2.28 -27.91 -9.31
C GLY A 405 -2.55 -29.10 -8.39
N VAL A 406 -3.81 -29.23 -7.96
CA VAL A 406 -4.34 -30.43 -7.30
C VAL A 406 -4.53 -31.53 -8.34
#